data_AF-A0A1I7SUX9-F1
#
_entry.id   AF-A0A1I7SUX9-F1
#
_cell.length_a   1.000
_cell.length_b   1.000
_cell.length_c   1.000
_cell.angle_alpha   90.00
_cell.angle_beta   90.00
_cell.angle_gamma   90.00
#
_symmetry.space_group_name_H-M   'P 1'
#
loop_
_entity.id
_entity.type
_entity.pdbx_description
1 polymer ?
#
loop_
_entity_poly.entity_id
_entity_poly.type
_entity_poly.pdbx_seq_one_letter_code
_entity_poly.pdbx_strand_id
1 'polypeptide(L)'
;MENFTVLTNPNESVWECVADTITKTEGTAVAIADYSCWKKGFGDDLTLTVLKDKSTGDFVCSLATVTYCMSRNSKTREPITAVGMFYTSEKYRGKGIGTKVFGSMLSLERFAGHNMTLLAAEHMAPKYASKFGFSNEPPFTWKTYAVTADRISTKRLMRHREVHILPWTNVEFAKIDSFDKTIATDIVRTDYLKASLEIPEALTLVALGKSEAVTGIIRGRQCVQNQLYVGPFYADSPAIAESLLKEFFENFTSIASVSRILISAPSDNEDFTRLWSKMLNSNVEDAGILMPGQFTKTPPKIPTDRIYGVFEYSMSYV
;
A
#
# COMPACT_ATOMS: atom_id res chain seq x y z
N MET A 1 -12.42 -14.43 -25.01
CA MET A 1 -12.38 -13.00 -24.62
C MET A 1 -13.10 -12.11 -25.63
N GLU A 2 -13.76 -12.67 -26.65
CA GLU A 2 -14.26 -11.93 -27.81
C GLU A 2 -15.32 -10.87 -27.49
N ASN A 3 -16.06 -11.02 -26.38
CA ASN A 3 -17.08 -10.07 -25.94
C ASN A 3 -16.53 -8.90 -25.11
N PHE A 4 -15.22 -8.88 -24.83
CA PHE A 4 -14.61 -7.87 -23.98
C PHE A 4 -13.56 -7.07 -24.74
N THR A 5 -13.54 -5.77 -24.51
CA THR A 5 -12.42 -4.90 -24.87
C THR A 5 -11.38 -4.99 -23.77
N VAL A 6 -10.16 -5.34 -24.13
CA VAL A 6 -9.01 -5.37 -23.20
C VAL A 6 -8.25 -4.06 -23.39
N LEU A 7 -8.11 -3.30 -22.30
CA LEU A 7 -7.31 -2.09 -22.26
C LEU A 7 -6.08 -2.37 -21.40
N THR A 8 -4.91 -2.06 -21.93
CA THR A 8 -3.64 -2.14 -21.19
C THR A 8 -3.14 -0.72 -20.97
N ASN A 9 -2.81 -0.39 -19.73
CA ASN A 9 -2.42 0.94 -19.28
C ASN A 9 -3.38 2.02 -19.80
N PRO A 10 -4.68 1.95 -19.43
CA PRO A 10 -5.69 2.83 -19.97
C PRO A 10 -5.48 4.29 -19.53
N ASN A 11 -6.27 5.21 -20.07
CA ASN A 11 -6.23 6.62 -19.62
C ASN A 11 -6.82 6.80 -18.21
N GLU A 12 -6.61 7.99 -17.62
CA GLU A 12 -7.04 8.32 -16.26
C GLU A 12 -8.56 8.17 -16.05
N SER A 13 -9.40 8.52 -17.04
CA SER A 13 -10.85 8.39 -16.90
C SER A 13 -11.34 6.94 -16.69
N VAL A 14 -10.61 5.97 -17.27
CA VAL A 14 -10.89 4.55 -17.03
C VAL A 14 -10.43 4.16 -15.64
N TRP A 15 -9.28 4.65 -15.20
CA TRP A 15 -8.77 4.42 -13.85
C TRP A 15 -9.71 4.99 -12.78
N GLU A 16 -10.22 6.21 -12.96
CA GLU A 16 -11.20 6.83 -12.05
C GLU A 16 -12.44 5.95 -11.86
N CYS A 17 -12.95 5.37 -12.95
CA CYS A 17 -14.07 4.43 -12.89
C CYS A 17 -13.73 3.15 -12.11
N VAL A 18 -12.52 2.61 -12.31
CA VAL A 18 -12.04 1.42 -11.57
C VAL A 18 -11.90 1.74 -10.08
N ALA A 19 -11.23 2.84 -9.74
CA ALA A 19 -11.01 3.28 -8.37
C ALA A 19 -12.34 3.51 -7.64
N ASP A 20 -13.28 4.27 -8.23
CA ASP A 20 -14.58 4.51 -7.63
C ASP A 20 -15.38 3.22 -7.44
N THR A 21 -15.40 2.34 -8.44
CA THR A 21 -16.13 1.06 -8.35
C THR A 21 -15.59 0.20 -7.22
N ILE A 22 -14.27 0.01 -7.14
CA ILE A 22 -13.64 -0.85 -6.14
C ILE A 22 -13.82 -0.25 -4.75
N THR A 23 -13.60 1.05 -4.57
CA THR A 23 -13.83 1.71 -3.28
C THR A 23 -15.28 1.60 -2.84
N LYS A 24 -16.25 1.74 -3.76
CA LYS A 24 -17.68 1.63 -3.45
C LYS A 24 -18.11 0.23 -3.04
N THR A 25 -17.60 -0.81 -3.68
CA THR A 25 -18.05 -2.19 -3.39
C THR A 25 -17.22 -2.89 -2.32
N GLU A 26 -15.93 -2.62 -2.26
CA GLU A 26 -14.99 -3.32 -1.35
C GLU A 26 -14.46 -2.42 -0.23
N GLY A 27 -14.71 -1.10 -0.28
CA GLY A 27 -14.21 -0.16 0.73
C GLY A 27 -12.69 0.06 0.67
N THR A 28 -12.01 -0.38 -0.40
CA THR A 28 -10.56 -0.26 -0.56
C THR A 28 -10.13 1.21 -0.65
N ALA A 29 -9.07 1.56 0.07
CA ALA A 29 -8.45 2.88 0.03
C ALA A 29 -7.63 3.06 -1.25
N VAL A 30 -8.27 3.58 -2.29
CA VAL A 30 -7.66 3.87 -3.60
C VAL A 30 -7.74 5.39 -3.83
N ALA A 31 -6.68 6.00 -4.32
CA ALA A 31 -6.69 7.40 -4.75
C ALA A 31 -6.64 7.50 -6.27
N ILE A 32 -7.22 8.55 -6.82
CA ILE A 32 -7.14 8.85 -8.26
C ILE A 32 -5.68 9.04 -8.67
N ALA A 33 -4.87 9.68 -7.83
CA ALA A 33 -3.46 9.90 -8.11
C ALA A 33 -2.60 8.62 -8.12
N ASP A 34 -3.07 7.50 -7.56
CA ASP A 34 -2.27 6.28 -7.42
C ASP A 34 -1.78 5.77 -8.78
N TYR A 35 -2.63 5.76 -9.81
CA TYR A 35 -2.23 5.27 -11.13
C TYR A 35 -1.18 6.15 -11.81
N SER A 36 -1.34 7.47 -11.73
CA SER A 36 -0.32 8.41 -12.23
C SER A 36 1.01 8.26 -11.49
N CYS A 37 0.96 8.01 -10.17
CA CYS A 37 2.11 7.73 -9.33
C CYS A 37 2.79 6.43 -9.74
N TRP A 38 2.04 5.36 -9.99
CA TRP A 38 2.60 4.09 -10.45
C TRP A 38 3.26 4.24 -11.81
N LYS A 39 2.62 4.92 -12.77
CA LYS A 39 3.22 5.17 -14.10
C LYS A 39 4.53 5.92 -13.98
N LYS A 40 4.58 6.95 -13.13
CA LYS A 40 5.80 7.73 -12.90
C LYS A 40 6.89 6.93 -12.19
N GLY A 41 6.51 6.09 -11.23
CA GLY A 41 7.44 5.33 -10.39
C GLY A 41 7.99 4.06 -11.02
N PHE A 42 7.21 3.39 -11.86
CA PHE A 42 7.57 2.09 -12.46
C PHE A 42 7.77 2.16 -13.97
N GLY A 43 7.24 3.17 -14.66
CA GLY A 43 7.35 3.26 -16.12
C GLY A 43 6.82 2.00 -16.81
N ASP A 44 7.69 1.36 -17.59
CA ASP A 44 7.38 0.15 -18.37
C ASP A 44 7.20 -1.11 -17.49
N ASP A 45 7.64 -1.08 -16.22
CA ASP A 45 7.44 -2.19 -15.27
C ASP A 45 6.02 -2.25 -14.70
N LEU A 46 5.15 -1.28 -15.03
CA LEU A 46 3.72 -1.27 -14.67
C LEU A 46 2.86 -1.80 -15.81
N THR A 47 1.95 -2.72 -15.47
CA THR A 47 0.84 -3.10 -16.34
C THR A 47 -0.48 -3.06 -15.57
N LEU A 48 -1.40 -2.17 -15.96
CA LEU A 48 -2.80 -2.19 -15.55
C LEU A 48 -3.66 -2.71 -16.70
N THR A 49 -4.26 -3.87 -16.52
CA THR A 49 -5.24 -4.45 -17.47
C THR A 49 -6.65 -4.17 -16.99
N VAL A 50 -7.50 -3.62 -17.87
CA VAL A 50 -8.93 -3.38 -17.62
C VAL A 50 -9.75 -4.02 -18.74
N LEU A 51 -10.75 -4.81 -18.36
CA LEU A 51 -11.74 -5.37 -19.28
C LEU A 51 -13.02 -4.53 -19.23
N LYS A 52 -13.53 -4.20 -20.42
CA LYS A 52 -14.86 -3.62 -20.61
C LYS A 52 -15.74 -4.50 -21.46
N ASP A 53 -17.03 -4.53 -21.19
CA ASP A 53 -18.02 -5.19 -22.04
C ASP A 53 -18.15 -4.45 -23.37
N LYS A 54 -18.01 -5.14 -24.50
CA LYS A 54 -18.08 -4.48 -25.82
C LYS A 54 -19.45 -3.91 -26.14
N SER A 55 -20.51 -4.53 -25.61
CA SER A 55 -21.89 -4.15 -25.95
C SER A 55 -22.39 -2.97 -25.11
N THR A 56 -22.00 -2.92 -23.83
CA THR A 56 -22.48 -1.89 -22.90
C THR A 56 -21.41 -0.87 -22.52
N GLY A 57 -20.14 -1.16 -22.72
CA GLY A 57 -19.01 -0.33 -22.26
C GLY A 57 -18.71 -0.47 -20.76
N ASP A 58 -19.43 -1.33 -20.04
CA ASP A 58 -19.31 -1.48 -18.60
C ASP A 58 -17.96 -2.03 -18.16
N PHE A 59 -17.49 -1.59 -17.00
CA PHE A 59 -16.33 -2.17 -16.32
C PHE A 59 -16.60 -3.62 -15.88
N VAL A 60 -15.72 -4.54 -16.28
CA VAL A 60 -15.85 -5.98 -16.04
C VAL A 60 -14.83 -6.45 -14.99
N CYS A 61 -13.55 -6.17 -15.21
CA CYS A 61 -12.46 -6.69 -14.39
C CYS A 61 -11.22 -5.81 -14.54
N SER A 62 -10.46 -5.65 -13.45
CA SER A 62 -9.14 -5.03 -13.46
C SER A 62 -8.12 -5.97 -12.84
N LEU A 63 -6.85 -5.77 -13.19
CA LEU A 63 -5.68 -6.34 -12.55
C LEU A 63 -4.48 -5.47 -12.87
N ALA A 64 -3.67 -5.13 -11.88
CA ALA A 64 -2.41 -4.45 -12.06
C ALA A 64 -1.23 -5.28 -11.56
N THR A 65 -0.10 -5.14 -12.25
CA THR A 65 1.19 -5.67 -11.83
C THR A 65 2.25 -4.57 -11.87
N VAL A 66 3.18 -4.63 -10.91
CA VAL A 66 4.43 -3.86 -10.95
C VAL A 66 5.59 -4.78 -10.64
N THR A 67 6.69 -4.66 -11.38
CA THR A 67 7.91 -5.44 -11.12
C THR A 67 8.96 -4.57 -10.44
N TYR A 68 9.41 -5.00 -9.27
CA TYR A 68 10.51 -4.39 -8.54
C TYR A 68 11.84 -5.01 -8.94
N CYS A 69 12.78 -4.15 -9.32
CA CYS A 69 14.17 -4.53 -9.43
C CYS A 69 14.80 -4.77 -8.05
N MET A 70 15.70 -5.74 -7.97
CA MET A 70 16.47 -6.00 -6.75
C MET A 70 17.72 -5.13 -6.69
N SER A 71 18.08 -4.72 -5.48
CA SER A 71 19.33 -4.04 -5.17
C SER A 71 20.52 -4.88 -5.63
N ARG A 72 21.58 -4.22 -6.11
CA ARG A 72 22.82 -4.89 -6.53
C ARG A 72 23.45 -5.74 -5.43
N ASN A 73 23.16 -5.40 -4.17
CA ASN A 73 23.67 -6.07 -2.98
C ASN A 73 22.75 -7.19 -2.46
N SER A 74 21.57 -7.40 -3.06
CA SER A 74 20.67 -8.47 -2.63
C SER A 74 21.30 -9.83 -2.88
N LYS A 75 21.10 -10.75 -1.92
CA LYS A 75 21.50 -12.15 -2.06
C LYS A 75 20.69 -12.87 -3.13
N THR A 76 19.47 -12.39 -3.39
CA THR A 76 18.56 -12.89 -4.42
C THR A 76 18.40 -11.82 -5.48
N ARG A 77 18.92 -12.05 -6.69
CA ARG A 77 18.73 -11.13 -7.82
C ARG A 77 17.41 -11.33 -8.55
N GLU A 78 16.51 -12.11 -7.97
CA GLU A 78 15.22 -12.41 -8.57
C GLU A 78 14.25 -11.26 -8.35
N PRO A 79 13.70 -10.64 -9.41
CA PRO A 79 12.70 -9.59 -9.30
C PRO A 79 11.44 -10.04 -8.55
N ILE A 80 10.80 -9.08 -7.88
CA ILE A 80 9.50 -9.29 -7.22
C ILE A 80 8.41 -8.59 -8.01
N THR A 81 7.41 -9.31 -8.47
CA THR A 81 6.23 -8.72 -9.14
C THR A 81 5.07 -8.65 -8.16
N ALA A 82 4.68 -7.43 -7.77
CA ALA A 82 3.48 -7.22 -6.97
C ALA A 82 2.24 -7.26 -7.88
N VAL A 83 1.19 -7.92 -7.40
CA VAL A 83 -0.11 -8.04 -8.07
C VAL A 83 -1.15 -7.37 -7.19
N GLY A 84 -1.86 -6.40 -7.76
CA GLY A 84 -2.89 -5.65 -7.07
C GLY A 84 -4.02 -5.23 -7.98
N MET A 85 -4.95 -4.44 -7.44
CA MET A 85 -6.14 -3.97 -8.16
C MET A 85 -6.91 -5.09 -8.88
N PHE A 86 -6.82 -6.32 -8.38
CA PHE A 86 -7.55 -7.44 -8.93
C PHE A 86 -8.99 -7.39 -8.45
N TYR A 87 -9.88 -7.10 -9.39
CA TYR A 87 -11.30 -6.99 -9.11
C TYR A 87 -12.12 -7.51 -10.29
N THR A 88 -13.27 -8.10 -10.00
CA THR A 88 -14.28 -8.42 -11.02
C THR A 88 -15.62 -7.87 -10.53
N SER A 89 -16.25 -7.03 -11.34
CA SER A 89 -17.55 -6.43 -11.04
C SER A 89 -18.57 -7.52 -10.73
N GLU A 90 -19.44 -7.27 -9.74
CA GLU A 90 -20.35 -8.27 -9.16
C GLU A 90 -21.15 -9.04 -10.21
N LYS A 91 -21.72 -8.33 -11.20
CA LYS A 91 -22.52 -8.92 -12.29
C LYS A 91 -21.74 -9.88 -13.22
N TYR A 92 -20.41 -9.87 -13.16
CA TYR A 92 -19.52 -10.72 -13.93
C TYR A 92 -18.80 -11.78 -13.09
N ARG A 93 -18.99 -11.80 -11.76
CA ARG A 93 -18.44 -12.83 -10.86
C ARG A 93 -19.03 -14.21 -11.19
N GLY A 94 -18.31 -15.27 -10.80
CA GLY A 94 -18.71 -16.66 -11.07
C GLY A 94 -18.53 -17.14 -12.52
N LYS A 95 -18.29 -16.24 -13.48
CA LYS A 95 -18.14 -16.58 -14.91
C LYS A 95 -16.72 -16.97 -15.33
N GLY A 96 -15.79 -17.05 -14.38
CA GLY A 96 -14.38 -17.39 -14.62
C GLY A 96 -13.55 -16.32 -15.33
N ILE A 97 -14.10 -15.12 -15.58
CA ILE A 97 -13.41 -14.03 -16.32
C ILE A 97 -12.15 -13.58 -15.57
N GLY A 98 -12.29 -13.17 -14.30
CA GLY A 98 -11.14 -12.75 -13.50
C GLY A 98 -10.08 -13.84 -13.35
N THR A 99 -10.48 -15.10 -13.22
CA THR A 99 -9.53 -16.24 -13.17
C THR A 99 -8.70 -16.34 -14.46
N LYS A 100 -9.31 -16.11 -15.63
CA LYS A 100 -8.60 -16.12 -16.91
C LYS A 100 -7.62 -14.96 -17.02
N VAL A 101 -8.05 -13.75 -16.67
CA VAL A 101 -7.18 -12.55 -16.67
C VAL A 101 -5.99 -12.76 -15.74
N PHE A 102 -6.24 -13.18 -14.51
CA PHE A 102 -5.20 -13.46 -13.52
C PHE A 102 -4.23 -14.55 -14.00
N GLY A 103 -4.77 -15.68 -14.50
CA GLY A 103 -3.96 -16.79 -15.00
C GLY A 103 -3.06 -16.41 -16.18
N SER A 104 -3.59 -15.62 -17.14
CA SER A 104 -2.80 -15.15 -18.28
C SER A 104 -1.62 -14.26 -17.84
N MET A 105 -1.84 -13.36 -16.88
CA MET A 105 -0.76 -12.54 -16.32
C MET A 105 0.29 -13.43 -15.62
N LEU A 106 -0.15 -14.34 -14.74
CA LEU A 106 0.80 -15.20 -14.01
C LEU A 106 1.65 -16.06 -14.94
N SER A 107 1.08 -16.52 -16.06
CA SER A 107 1.84 -17.32 -17.03
C SER A 107 3.01 -16.54 -17.61
N LEU A 108 2.87 -15.22 -17.84
CA LEU A 108 3.95 -14.36 -18.32
C LEU A 108 5.02 -14.18 -17.26
N GLU A 109 4.63 -13.83 -16.03
CA GLU A 109 5.57 -13.57 -14.93
C GLU A 109 6.30 -14.83 -14.46
N ARG A 110 5.62 -15.99 -14.46
CA ARG A 110 6.26 -17.29 -14.19
C ARG A 110 7.29 -17.67 -15.25
N PHE A 111 7.01 -17.36 -16.51
CA PHE A 111 7.97 -17.58 -17.59
C PHE A 111 9.22 -16.69 -17.41
N ALA A 112 9.04 -15.46 -16.92
CA ALA A 112 10.15 -14.57 -16.53
C ALA A 112 10.88 -15.00 -15.25
N GLY A 113 10.31 -15.95 -14.50
CA GLY A 113 10.92 -16.52 -13.30
C GLY A 113 10.83 -15.63 -12.06
N HIS A 114 9.91 -14.65 -12.03
CA HIS A 114 9.75 -13.72 -10.91
C HIS A 114 9.13 -14.35 -9.66
N ASN A 115 9.39 -13.73 -8.51
CA ASN A 115 8.69 -14.02 -7.28
C ASN A 115 7.48 -13.09 -7.21
N MET A 116 6.28 -13.63 -7.32
CA MET A 116 5.09 -12.79 -7.31
C MET A 116 4.55 -12.64 -5.89
N THR A 117 4.03 -11.45 -5.58
CA THR A 117 3.43 -11.13 -4.28
C THR A 117 2.08 -10.44 -4.42
N LEU A 118 1.21 -10.57 -3.41
CA LEU A 118 -0.03 -9.83 -3.26
C LEU A 118 -0.42 -9.72 -1.79
N LEU A 119 -1.25 -8.72 -1.48
CA LEU A 119 -1.99 -8.67 -0.22
C LEU A 119 -3.40 -9.23 -0.47
N ALA A 120 -3.69 -10.38 0.14
CA ALA A 120 -4.96 -11.04 -0.03
C ALA A 120 -5.99 -10.50 0.96
N ALA A 121 -7.21 -10.23 0.49
CA ALA A 121 -8.35 -10.29 1.40
C ALA A 121 -8.43 -11.71 1.99
N GLU A 122 -8.71 -11.85 3.28
CA GLU A 122 -8.66 -13.13 4.00
C GLU A 122 -9.43 -14.26 3.28
N HIS A 123 -10.65 -13.97 2.83
CA HIS A 123 -11.49 -14.95 2.11
C HIS A 123 -10.93 -15.36 0.73
N MET A 124 -10.04 -14.56 0.13
CA MET A 124 -9.40 -14.83 -1.16
C MET A 124 -8.09 -15.60 -1.02
N ALA A 125 -7.43 -15.55 0.14
CA ALA A 125 -6.13 -16.17 0.37
C ALA A 125 -6.09 -17.67 -0.01
N PRO A 126 -7.09 -18.51 0.36
CA PRO A 126 -7.10 -19.93 -0.03
C PRO A 126 -7.16 -20.14 -1.55
N LYS A 127 -7.83 -19.24 -2.27
CA LYS A 127 -7.93 -19.29 -3.74
C LYS A 127 -6.59 -18.96 -4.39
N TYR A 128 -5.88 -17.93 -3.90
CA TYR A 128 -4.56 -17.56 -4.42
C TYR A 128 -3.53 -18.66 -4.19
N ALA A 129 -3.52 -19.28 -3.02
CA ALA A 129 -2.65 -20.41 -2.74
C ALA A 129 -2.96 -21.60 -3.66
N SER A 130 -4.20 -22.11 -3.63
CA SER A 130 -4.56 -23.36 -4.33
C SER A 130 -4.56 -23.25 -5.86
N LYS A 131 -4.98 -22.12 -6.43
CA LYS A 131 -5.09 -21.98 -7.90
C LYS A 131 -3.87 -21.33 -8.54
N PHE A 132 -3.19 -20.45 -7.81
CA PHE A 132 -2.21 -19.54 -8.37
C PHE A 132 -0.82 -19.66 -7.71
N GLY A 133 -0.66 -20.56 -6.73
CA GLY A 133 0.63 -20.90 -6.14
C GLY A 133 1.18 -19.84 -5.18
N PHE A 134 0.38 -18.88 -4.73
CA PHE A 134 0.76 -17.92 -3.68
C PHE A 134 0.65 -18.60 -2.31
N SER A 135 1.49 -19.60 -2.07
CA SER A 135 1.41 -20.48 -0.90
C SER A 135 2.48 -20.21 0.15
N ASN A 136 3.33 -19.21 -0.05
CA ASN A 136 4.35 -18.82 0.91
C ASN A 136 3.92 -17.51 1.59
N GLU A 137 4.04 -17.45 2.90
CA GLU A 137 3.62 -16.29 3.70
C GLU A 137 4.79 -15.86 4.61
N PRO A 138 4.95 -14.56 4.89
CA PRO A 138 5.90 -14.10 5.90
C PRO A 138 5.41 -14.55 7.29
N PRO A 139 6.26 -14.49 8.33
CA PRO A 139 5.90 -14.90 9.70
C PRO A 139 4.92 -13.94 10.41
N PHE A 140 4.30 -13.02 9.67
CA PHE A 140 3.33 -12.04 10.16
C PHE A 140 2.22 -11.87 9.10
N THR A 141 1.10 -11.26 9.48
CA THR A 141 0.07 -10.82 8.54
C THR A 141 -0.11 -9.31 8.61
N TRP A 142 -0.61 -8.68 7.56
CA TRP A 142 -0.98 -7.28 7.65
C TRP A 142 -2.33 -7.16 8.35
N LYS A 143 -2.45 -6.19 9.26
CA LYS A 143 -3.71 -5.91 9.94
C LYS A 143 -4.18 -4.52 9.58
N THR A 144 -5.30 -4.44 8.86
CA THR A 144 -5.90 -3.18 8.41
C THR A 144 -6.89 -2.64 9.41
N TYR A 145 -6.57 -1.50 9.98
CA TYR A 145 -7.43 -0.75 10.87
C TYR A 145 -8.15 0.32 10.08
N ALA A 146 -9.47 0.41 10.31
CA ALA A 146 -10.29 1.38 9.64
C ALA A 146 -11.25 2.03 10.65
N VAL A 147 -11.10 3.34 10.85
CA VAL A 147 -11.81 4.12 11.87
C VAL A 147 -12.42 5.38 11.29
N THR A 148 -13.42 5.94 11.95
CA THR A 148 -13.98 7.24 11.60
C THR A 148 -13.16 8.37 12.26
N ALA A 149 -13.20 9.57 11.68
CA ALA A 149 -12.39 10.69 12.13
C ALA A 149 -12.67 11.12 13.58
N ASP A 150 -13.91 10.97 14.07
CA ASP A 150 -14.32 11.31 15.44
C ASP A 150 -13.66 10.43 16.51
N ARG A 151 -13.12 9.27 16.13
CA ARG A 151 -12.39 8.39 17.05
C ARG A 151 -10.93 8.79 17.26
N ILE A 152 -10.39 9.68 16.42
CA ILE A 152 -8.99 10.12 16.51
C ILE A 152 -8.84 11.16 17.62
N SER A 153 -7.88 10.95 18.52
CA SER A 153 -7.52 11.90 19.56
C SER A 153 -6.03 11.96 19.81
N THR A 154 -5.40 13.09 19.45
CA THR A 154 -3.96 13.33 19.68
C THR A 154 -3.63 13.70 21.13
N LYS A 155 -4.63 13.83 22.01
CA LYS A 155 -4.48 14.30 23.40
C LYS A 155 -3.62 13.39 24.27
N ARG A 156 -3.59 12.09 23.96
CA ARG A 156 -2.82 11.08 24.70
C ARG A 156 -1.46 10.77 24.09
N LEU A 157 -1.18 11.35 22.93
CA LEU A 157 0.10 11.20 22.26
C LEU A 157 1.10 12.21 22.82
N MET A 158 2.34 11.77 23.00
CA MET A 158 3.44 12.63 23.44
C MET A 158 4.24 13.17 22.24
N ARG A 159 4.53 14.48 22.26
CA ARG A 159 5.49 15.09 21.35
C ARG A 159 6.87 15.11 22.01
N HIS A 160 7.76 14.24 21.55
CA HIS A 160 9.11 14.11 22.10
C HIS A 160 10.01 15.25 21.62
N ARG A 161 10.64 16.00 22.54
CA ARG A 161 11.38 17.25 22.22
C ARG A 161 12.61 17.01 21.35
N GLU A 162 13.19 15.83 21.46
CA GLU A 162 14.37 15.38 20.74
C GLU A 162 14.11 14.98 19.29
N VAL A 163 12.83 14.79 18.91
CA VAL A 163 12.44 14.40 17.55
C VAL A 163 12.19 15.67 16.75
N HIS A 164 13.09 16.01 15.83
CA HIS A 164 12.88 17.13 14.91
C HIS A 164 12.03 16.65 13.73
N ILE A 165 10.91 17.32 13.43
CA ILE A 165 9.99 16.91 12.36
C ILE A 165 9.88 18.04 11.35
N LEU A 166 10.03 17.71 10.07
CA LEU A 166 9.91 18.64 8.95
C LEU A 166 8.98 18.08 7.87
N PRO A 167 8.33 18.94 7.07
CA PRO A 167 7.75 18.52 5.80
C PRO A 167 8.82 17.88 4.91
N TRP A 168 8.44 16.86 4.14
CA TRP A 168 9.40 16.15 3.28
C TRP A 168 10.14 17.06 2.28
N THR A 169 9.50 18.15 1.83
CA THR A 169 10.09 19.14 0.92
C THR A 169 11.27 19.90 1.52
N ASN A 170 11.41 19.88 2.85
CA ASN A 170 12.49 20.54 3.57
C ASN A 170 13.61 19.55 3.95
N VAL A 171 13.55 18.31 3.46
CA VAL A 171 14.55 17.27 3.71
C VAL A 171 15.13 16.80 2.37
N GLU A 172 16.45 16.65 2.31
CA GLU A 172 17.10 16.09 1.12
C GLU A 172 16.56 14.70 0.78
N PHE A 173 16.01 14.55 -0.44
CA PHE A 173 15.40 13.30 -0.87
C PHE A 173 16.34 12.09 -0.74
N ALA A 174 17.64 12.26 -0.99
CA ALA A 174 18.62 11.20 -0.83
C ALA A 174 18.67 10.62 0.60
N LYS A 175 18.42 11.43 1.63
CA LYS A 175 18.34 10.97 3.02
C LYS A 175 17.07 10.15 3.26
N ILE A 176 15.95 10.55 2.67
CA ILE A 176 14.67 9.82 2.74
C ILE A 176 14.78 8.47 2.02
N ASP A 177 15.30 8.47 0.80
CA ASP A 177 15.52 7.26 0.00
C ASP A 177 16.50 6.29 0.69
N SER A 178 17.57 6.81 1.30
CA SER A 178 18.48 5.99 2.10
C SER A 178 17.79 5.33 3.29
N PHE A 179 16.88 6.04 3.97
CA PHE A 179 16.11 5.47 5.07
C PHE A 179 15.11 4.42 4.58
N ASP A 180 14.36 4.71 3.50
CA ASP A 180 13.40 3.80 2.89
C ASP A 180 14.05 2.48 2.49
N LYS A 181 15.25 2.50 1.92
CA LYS A 181 16.04 1.29 1.59
C LYS A 181 16.33 0.41 2.80
N THR A 182 16.41 0.97 4.01
CA THR A 182 16.57 0.15 5.23
C THR A 182 15.28 -0.58 5.62
N ILE A 183 14.13 -0.13 5.12
CA ILE A 183 12.80 -0.70 5.37
C ILE A 183 12.43 -1.67 4.24
N ALA A 184 12.56 -1.23 2.99
CA ALA A 184 12.27 -2.00 1.79
C ALA A 184 13.32 -3.09 1.48
N THR A 185 14.43 -3.07 2.23
CA THR A 185 15.55 -4.02 2.20
C THR A 185 16.17 -4.19 0.81
N ASP A 186 15.73 -5.21 0.08
CA ASP A 186 16.38 -5.67 -1.14
C ASP A 186 15.73 -5.13 -2.42
N ILE A 187 14.57 -4.46 -2.36
CA ILE A 187 13.97 -3.85 -3.55
C ILE A 187 14.43 -2.41 -3.78
N VAL A 188 14.50 -2.04 -5.05
CA VAL A 188 14.74 -0.66 -5.49
C VAL A 188 13.40 -0.04 -5.84
N ARG A 189 12.98 0.94 -5.04
CA ARG A 189 11.72 1.69 -5.27
C ARG A 189 11.89 3.21 -5.23
N THR A 190 13.10 3.72 -5.48
CA THR A 190 13.44 5.15 -5.36
C THR A 190 12.51 6.05 -6.18
N ASP A 191 12.23 5.71 -7.45
CA ASP A 191 11.36 6.52 -8.30
C ASP A 191 9.90 6.45 -7.88
N TYR A 192 9.44 5.29 -7.40
CA TYR A 192 8.10 5.13 -6.83
C TYR A 192 7.92 5.91 -5.53
N LEU A 193 8.92 5.86 -4.63
CA LEU A 193 8.97 6.68 -3.43
C LEU A 193 8.89 8.17 -3.78
N LYS A 194 9.71 8.63 -4.73
CA LYS A 194 9.69 10.03 -5.16
C LYS A 194 8.33 10.44 -5.73
N ALA A 195 7.78 9.62 -6.62
CA ALA A 195 6.47 9.87 -7.21
C ALA A 195 5.36 9.96 -6.14
N SER A 196 5.43 9.13 -5.09
CA SER A 196 4.41 9.13 -4.03
C SER A 196 4.48 10.36 -3.13
N LEU A 197 5.69 10.86 -2.85
CA LEU A 197 5.91 12.09 -2.09
C LEU A 197 5.39 13.33 -2.81
N GLU A 198 5.42 13.31 -4.15
CA GLU A 198 4.99 14.40 -5.02
C GLU A 198 3.48 14.38 -5.33
N ILE A 199 2.72 13.39 -4.84
CA ILE A 199 1.26 13.37 -4.99
C ILE A 199 0.67 14.63 -4.34
N PRO A 200 -0.12 15.44 -5.08
CA PRO A 200 -0.83 16.58 -4.53
C PRO A 200 -1.75 16.17 -3.37
N GLU A 201 -1.97 17.08 -2.42
CA GLU A 201 -2.88 16.87 -1.28
C GLU A 201 -2.48 15.75 -0.31
N ALA A 202 -1.28 15.17 -0.48
CA ALA A 202 -0.67 14.33 0.54
C ALA A 202 0.08 15.20 1.57
N LEU A 203 -0.02 14.84 2.84
CA LEU A 203 0.86 15.36 3.88
C LEU A 203 1.92 14.30 4.18
N THR A 204 3.19 14.64 3.98
CA THR A 204 4.31 13.81 4.41
C THR A 204 5.20 14.59 5.37
N LEU A 205 5.42 13.99 6.54
CA LEU A 205 6.32 14.48 7.58
C LEU A 205 7.48 13.50 7.75
N VAL A 206 8.66 14.04 8.01
CA VAL A 206 9.91 13.30 8.16
C VAL A 206 10.52 13.65 9.51
N ALA A 207 10.89 12.63 10.28
CA ALA A 207 11.60 12.79 11.54
C ALA A 207 13.11 12.71 11.30
N LEU A 208 13.85 13.63 11.94
CA LEU A 208 15.29 13.73 11.89
C LEU A 208 15.88 13.47 13.29
N GLY A 209 16.95 12.68 13.33
CA GLY A 209 17.76 12.44 14.53
C GLY A 209 18.84 13.51 14.73
N LYS A 210 19.69 13.30 15.74
CA LYS A 210 20.77 14.24 16.16
C LYS A 210 21.78 14.58 15.05
N SER A 211 21.96 13.70 14.07
CA SER A 211 22.88 13.85 12.94
C SER A 211 22.19 14.30 11.65
N GLU A 212 20.94 14.79 11.73
CA GLU A 212 20.05 15.03 10.58
C GLU A 212 19.80 13.79 9.72
N ALA A 213 20.10 12.59 10.22
CA ALA A 213 19.69 11.36 9.60
C ALA A 213 18.17 11.22 9.71
N VAL A 214 17.51 10.75 8.65
CA VAL A 214 16.09 10.41 8.70
C VAL A 214 15.93 9.19 9.61
N THR A 215 15.05 9.31 10.60
CA THR A 215 14.75 8.26 11.59
C THR A 215 13.27 7.85 11.58
N GLY A 216 12.46 8.49 10.73
CA GLY A 216 11.08 8.11 10.51
C GLY A 216 10.42 8.95 9.42
N ILE A 217 9.33 8.43 8.89
CA ILE A 217 8.48 9.08 7.90
C ILE A 217 7.03 8.69 8.17
N ILE A 218 6.11 9.65 8.07
CA ILE A 218 4.68 9.38 8.01
C ILE A 218 4.09 10.14 6.85
N ARG A 219 3.25 9.46 6.09
CA ARG A 219 2.50 10.05 5.00
C ARG A 219 1.03 9.72 5.14
N GLY A 220 0.18 10.67 4.78
CA GLY A 220 -1.23 10.41 4.53
C GLY A 220 -1.67 11.05 3.22
N ARG A 221 -2.54 10.35 2.51
CA ARG A 221 -3.12 10.80 1.24
C ARG A 221 -4.63 10.61 1.23
N GLN A 222 -5.32 11.54 0.58
CA GLN A 222 -6.75 11.41 0.37
C GLN A 222 -7.04 10.37 -0.71
N CYS A 223 -8.05 9.56 -0.46
CA CYS A 223 -8.54 8.50 -1.31
C CYS A 223 -9.98 8.82 -1.74
N VAL A 224 -10.48 8.07 -2.72
CA VAL A 224 -11.85 8.15 -3.22
C VAL A 224 -12.84 7.97 -2.07
N GLN A 225 -14.02 8.60 -2.17
CA GLN A 225 -15.03 8.66 -1.10
C GLN A 225 -14.54 9.32 0.20
N ASN A 226 -13.63 10.28 0.09
CA ASN A 226 -13.07 11.05 1.21
C ASN A 226 -12.45 10.17 2.29
N GLN A 227 -11.88 9.03 1.91
CA GLN A 227 -11.08 8.22 2.83
C GLN A 227 -9.68 8.83 2.97
N LEU A 228 -9.01 8.59 4.09
CA LEU A 228 -7.61 8.91 4.32
C LEU A 228 -6.85 7.60 4.47
N TYR A 229 -5.83 7.40 3.63
CA TYR A 229 -4.87 6.33 3.84
C TYR A 229 -3.60 6.87 4.48
N VAL A 230 -3.17 6.27 5.59
CA VAL A 230 -1.92 6.61 6.28
C VAL A 230 -0.87 5.54 5.98
N GLY A 231 0.10 5.92 5.14
CA GLY A 231 1.14 5.06 4.62
C GLY A 231 2.01 5.78 3.56
N PRO A 232 3.34 5.55 3.52
CA PRO A 232 4.11 4.79 4.52
C PRO A 232 4.11 5.47 5.90
N PHE A 233 4.21 4.66 6.95
CA PHE A 233 4.49 5.11 8.30
C PHE A 233 5.58 4.22 8.91
N TYR A 234 6.81 4.73 8.93
CA TYR A 234 7.99 4.02 9.42
C TYR A 234 8.72 4.85 10.48
N ALA A 235 9.33 4.17 11.45
CA ALA A 235 10.08 4.83 12.51
C ALA A 235 11.12 3.89 13.15
N ASP A 236 12.28 4.43 13.53
CA ASP A 236 13.33 3.69 14.25
C ASP A 236 12.97 3.39 15.71
N SER A 237 11.98 4.08 16.27
CA SER A 237 11.53 3.81 17.63
C SER A 237 10.07 4.23 17.84
N PRO A 238 9.40 3.69 18.89
CA PRO A 238 8.04 4.07 19.24
C PRO A 238 7.88 5.56 19.58
N ALA A 239 8.91 6.19 20.16
CA ALA A 239 8.90 7.63 20.49
C ALA A 239 8.89 8.52 19.23
N ILE A 240 9.59 8.08 18.18
CA ILE A 240 9.58 8.76 16.87
C ILE A 240 8.22 8.55 16.20
N ALA A 241 7.70 7.32 16.21
CA ALA A 241 6.38 7.00 15.68
C ALA A 241 5.28 7.84 16.34
N GLU A 242 5.27 7.91 17.68
CA GLU A 242 4.29 8.68 18.45
C GLU A 242 4.35 10.18 18.13
N SER A 243 5.56 10.74 18.00
CA SER A 243 5.75 12.15 17.62
C SER A 243 5.28 12.45 16.20
N LEU A 244 5.61 11.58 15.24
CA LEU A 244 5.17 11.70 13.84
C LEU A 244 3.65 11.61 13.73
N LEU A 245 3.03 10.63 14.38
CA LEU A 245 1.59 10.41 14.34
C LEU A 245 0.83 11.61 14.93
N LYS A 246 1.30 12.15 16.06
CA LYS A 246 0.73 13.33 16.69
C LYS A 246 0.82 14.55 15.77
N GLU A 247 2.02 14.85 15.29
CA GLU A 247 2.27 15.99 14.41
C GLU A 247 1.45 15.89 13.12
N PHE A 248 1.36 14.69 12.54
CA PHE A 248 0.57 14.42 11.35
C PHE A 248 -0.90 14.79 11.54
N PHE A 249 -1.58 14.24 12.56
CA PHE A 249 -3.01 14.51 12.75
C PHE A 249 -3.31 15.92 13.26
N GLU A 250 -2.36 16.61 13.88
CA GLU A 250 -2.50 18.02 14.27
C GLU A 250 -2.37 18.98 13.08
N ASN A 251 -1.64 18.57 12.04
CA ASN A 251 -1.41 19.39 10.84
C ASN A 251 -2.18 18.89 9.60
N PHE A 252 -2.82 17.72 9.64
CA PHE A 252 -3.58 17.20 8.51
C PHE A 252 -4.86 18.03 8.33
N THR A 253 -4.82 18.90 7.33
CA THR A 253 -6.00 19.65 6.89
C THR A 253 -7.11 18.68 6.50
N SER A 254 -8.36 19.05 6.75
CA SER A 254 -9.53 18.28 6.29
C SER A 254 -9.81 16.96 7.02
N ILE A 255 -9.20 16.70 8.18
CA ILE A 255 -9.53 15.51 8.99
C ILE A 255 -11.02 15.40 9.31
N ALA A 256 -11.70 16.54 9.52
CA ALA A 256 -13.14 16.60 9.81
C ALA A 256 -14.02 16.17 8.63
N SER A 257 -13.54 16.25 7.39
CA SER A 257 -14.26 15.78 6.19
C SER A 257 -13.90 14.35 5.79
N VAL A 258 -12.95 13.72 6.48
CA VAL A 258 -12.55 12.33 6.21
C VAL A 258 -13.66 11.39 6.69
N SER A 259 -14.18 10.58 5.78
CA SER A 259 -15.21 9.57 6.09
C SER A 259 -14.63 8.39 6.86
N ARG A 260 -13.40 7.98 6.52
CA ARG A 260 -12.72 6.83 7.09
C ARG A 260 -11.21 6.98 6.98
N ILE A 261 -10.50 6.60 8.04
CA ILE A 261 -9.03 6.58 8.11
C ILE A 261 -8.60 5.13 8.11
N LEU A 262 -7.69 4.78 7.21
CA LEU A 262 -7.16 3.44 7.02
C LEU A 262 -5.65 3.43 7.22
N ILE A 263 -5.17 2.42 7.94
CA ILE A 263 -3.75 2.15 8.16
C ILE A 263 -3.55 0.65 8.33
N SER A 264 -2.45 0.09 7.85
CA SER A 264 -2.08 -1.29 8.19
C SER A 264 -0.66 -1.41 8.67
N ALA A 265 -0.52 -2.15 9.75
CA ALA A 265 0.75 -2.53 10.30
C ALA A 265 0.91 -4.06 10.27
N PRO A 266 2.13 -4.57 10.39
CA PRO A 266 2.38 -5.97 10.69
C PRO A 266 1.70 -6.38 12.00
N SER A 267 1.10 -7.57 12.03
CA SER A 267 0.39 -8.10 13.20
C SER A 267 1.29 -8.34 14.41
N ASP A 268 2.60 -8.48 14.19
CA ASP A 268 3.63 -8.67 15.20
C ASP A 268 4.20 -7.33 15.73
N ASN A 269 3.78 -6.18 15.20
CA ASN A 269 4.17 -4.87 15.72
C ASN A 269 3.28 -4.44 16.90
N GLU A 270 3.66 -4.86 18.10
CA GLU A 270 2.96 -4.47 19.33
C GLU A 270 3.06 -2.97 19.65
N ASP A 271 4.15 -2.31 19.25
CA ASP A 271 4.33 -0.87 19.45
C ASP A 271 3.31 -0.07 18.64
N PHE A 272 3.04 -0.48 17.41
CA PHE A 272 1.94 0.07 16.63
C PHE A 272 0.60 -0.13 17.35
N THR A 273 0.32 -1.35 17.84
CA THR A 273 -0.96 -1.65 18.51
C THR A 273 -1.16 -0.79 19.77
N ARG A 274 -0.10 -0.60 20.56
CA ARG A 274 -0.11 0.32 21.72
C ARG A 274 -0.34 1.76 21.30
N LEU A 275 0.39 2.23 20.28
CA LEU A 275 0.28 3.60 19.78
C LEU A 275 -1.13 3.89 19.22
N TRP A 276 -1.66 2.99 18.42
CA TRP A 276 -2.99 3.11 17.84
C TRP A 276 -4.09 3.04 18.90
N SER A 277 -3.92 2.21 19.93
CA SER A 277 -4.83 2.17 21.09
C SER A 277 -4.85 3.50 21.86
N LYS A 278 -3.69 4.15 22.04
CA LYS A 278 -3.60 5.47 22.66
C LYS A 278 -4.37 6.52 21.83
N MET A 279 -4.16 6.52 20.51
CA MET A 279 -4.83 7.45 19.58
C MET A 279 -6.35 7.32 19.63
N LEU A 280 -6.85 6.09 19.71
CA LEU A 280 -8.28 5.80 19.66
C LEU A 280 -8.96 5.78 21.02
N ASN A 281 -8.19 5.92 22.11
CA ASN A 281 -8.69 5.75 23.47
C ASN A 281 -9.47 4.43 23.65
N SER A 282 -8.98 3.34 23.05
CA SER A 282 -9.61 2.02 23.10
C SER A 282 -8.58 0.93 22.86
N ASN A 283 -8.77 -0.26 23.44
CA ASN A 283 -7.96 -1.42 23.05
C ASN A 283 -8.30 -1.81 21.59
N VAL A 284 -7.28 -1.97 20.75
CA VAL A 284 -7.40 -2.39 19.34
C VAL A 284 -6.70 -3.70 19.01
N GLU A 285 -6.24 -4.46 20.02
CA GLU A 285 -5.53 -5.74 19.83
C GLU A 285 -6.25 -6.68 18.88
N ASP A 286 -7.58 -6.81 18.99
CA ASP A 286 -8.41 -7.64 18.11
C ASP A 286 -9.09 -6.84 16.98
N ALA A 287 -8.95 -5.52 16.95
CA ALA A 287 -9.54 -4.69 15.90
C ALA A 287 -8.71 -4.76 14.61
N GLY A 288 -9.37 -4.78 13.46
CA GLY A 288 -8.73 -4.74 12.14
C GLY A 288 -8.90 -6.02 11.33
N ILE A 289 -8.83 -5.88 10.01
CA ILE A 289 -9.06 -6.95 9.04
C ILE A 289 -7.70 -7.56 8.68
N LEU A 290 -7.60 -8.88 8.70
CA LEU A 290 -6.38 -9.58 8.30
C LEU A 290 -6.23 -9.56 6.79
N MET A 291 -5.02 -9.22 6.34
CA MET A 291 -4.63 -9.13 4.94
C MET A 291 -3.34 -9.93 4.74
N PRO A 292 -3.43 -11.27 4.57
CA PRO A 292 -2.23 -12.09 4.38
C PRO A 292 -1.39 -11.62 3.20
N GLY A 293 -0.11 -11.34 3.44
CA GLY A 293 0.87 -11.17 2.37
C GLY A 293 1.24 -12.54 1.84
N GLN A 294 1.00 -12.81 0.56
CA GLN A 294 1.27 -14.12 -0.03
C GLN A 294 2.24 -14.01 -1.18
N PHE A 295 3.11 -15.00 -1.31
CA PHE A 295 4.20 -15.06 -2.28
C PHE A 295 4.23 -16.42 -3.00
N THR A 296 4.66 -16.41 -4.26
CA THR A 296 4.86 -17.65 -5.03
C THR A 296 6.18 -18.35 -4.71
N LYS A 297 7.15 -17.61 -4.20
CA LYS A 297 8.43 -18.13 -3.67
C LYS A 297 8.69 -17.55 -2.28
N THR A 298 9.93 -17.62 -1.80
CA THR A 298 10.28 -17.16 -0.46
C THR A 298 10.00 -15.66 -0.26
N PRO A 299 9.25 -15.25 0.78
CA PRO A 299 9.01 -13.85 1.07
C PRO A 299 10.31 -13.15 1.50
N PRO A 300 10.53 -11.88 1.12
CA PRO A 300 11.64 -11.09 1.63
C PRO A 300 11.46 -10.82 3.12
N LYS A 301 12.57 -10.69 3.84
CA LYS A 301 12.55 -10.25 5.24
C LYS A 301 12.46 -8.72 5.28
N ILE A 302 11.58 -8.22 6.13
CA ILE A 302 11.39 -6.78 6.38
C ILE A 302 11.42 -6.50 7.88
N PRO A 303 11.82 -5.29 8.32
CA PRO A 303 11.89 -4.93 9.74
C PRO A 303 10.50 -4.53 10.26
N THR A 304 9.68 -5.51 10.63
CA THR A 304 8.27 -5.30 11.05
C THR A 304 8.14 -4.38 12.27
N ASP A 305 9.13 -4.37 13.16
CA ASP A 305 9.24 -3.49 14.33
C ASP A 305 9.34 -2.00 13.97
N ARG A 306 9.85 -1.69 12.77
CA ARG A 306 9.99 -0.31 12.25
C ARG A 306 8.83 0.12 11.35
N ILE A 307 7.87 -0.77 11.07
CA ILE A 307 6.76 -0.51 10.16
C ILE A 307 5.45 -0.35 10.95
N TYR A 308 4.95 0.87 10.99
CA TYR A 308 3.69 1.25 11.64
C TYR A 308 2.56 1.46 10.61
N GLY A 309 2.89 1.51 9.32
CA GLY A 309 1.96 1.66 8.21
C GLY A 309 2.62 1.25 6.90
N VAL A 310 2.07 0.27 6.18
CA VAL A 310 2.56 -0.17 4.87
C VAL A 310 2.49 0.97 3.84
N PHE A 311 3.38 0.98 2.85
CA PHE A 311 3.46 2.05 1.85
C PHE A 311 2.12 2.29 1.12
N GLU A 312 1.51 1.22 0.60
CA GLU A 312 0.09 1.08 0.21
C GLU A 312 -0.23 -0.38 -0.14
N TYR A 313 -1.52 -0.71 -0.29
CA TYR A 313 -1.99 -2.11 -0.36
C TYR A 313 -1.99 -2.77 -1.74
N SER A 314 -1.89 -1.98 -2.80
CA SER A 314 -2.11 -2.42 -4.16
C SER A 314 -0.81 -2.90 -4.77
N MET A 315 0.23 -2.07 -4.72
CA MET A 315 1.49 -2.31 -5.43
C MET A 315 2.67 -2.51 -4.47
N SER A 316 2.45 -2.49 -3.16
CA SER A 316 3.51 -2.65 -2.16
C SER A 316 3.23 -3.78 -1.18
N TYR A 317 4.32 -4.36 -0.69
CA TYR A 317 4.31 -5.40 0.34
C TYR A 317 5.07 -4.96 1.60
N VAL A 318 5.52 -3.69 1.66
CA VAL A 318 6.30 -3.08 2.74
C VAL A 318 6.01 -1.59 2.85
#